data_AF-A0A6V7L5C3-F1
#
_entry.id   AF-A0A6V7L5C3-F1
#
_cell.length_a   1.000
_cell.length_b   1.000
_cell.length_c   1.000
_cell.angle_alpha   90.00
_cell.angle_beta   90.00
_cell.angle_gamma   90.00
#
_symmetry.space_group_name_H-M   'P 1'
#
loop_
_entity.id
_entity.type
_entity.pdbx_description
1 polymer ?
#
loop_
_entity_poly.entity_id
_entity_poly.type
_entity_poly.pdbx_seq_one_letter_code
_entity_poly.pdbx_strand_id
1 'polypeptide(L)' 'PLILPENPTNDETKLIIEFLGNLEPSDPRYLFMYNSLTKRIMEVLDFETIGRNYYDVSSS' A
#
# COMPACT_ATOMS: atom_id res chain seq x y z
N PRO A 1 18.73 -10.96 29.35
CA PRO A 1 17.41 -10.45 28.91
C PRO A 1 17.59 -9.46 27.76
N LEU A 2 16.99 -9.74 26.59
CA LEU A 2 17.01 -8.82 25.44
C LEU A 2 16.38 -7.48 25.85
N ILE A 3 17.17 -6.41 25.82
CA ILE A 3 16.68 -5.04 25.89
C ILE A 3 16.22 -4.72 24.47
N LEU A 4 14.90 -4.72 24.24
CA LEU A 4 14.35 -4.10 23.04
C LEU A 4 14.61 -2.59 23.17
N PRO A 5 15.25 -1.93 22.18
CA PRO A 5 15.38 -0.48 22.23
C PRO A 5 13.98 0.13 22.28
N GLU A 6 13.80 1.08 23.20
CA GLU A 6 12.57 1.84 23.32
C GLU A 6 12.20 2.39 21.94
N ASN A 7 11.01 2.04 21.47
CA ASN A 7 10.44 2.60 20.25
C ASN A 7 10.44 4.12 20.45
N PRO A 8 11.14 4.92 19.62
CA PRO A 8 11.16 6.36 19.83
C PRO A 8 9.73 6.85 19.71
N THR A 9 9.10 7.19 20.84
CA THR A 9 7.85 7.94 20.87
C THR A 9 8.19 9.30 20.31
N ASN A 10 7.98 9.41 19.02
CA ASN A 10 8.28 10.55 18.17
C ASN A 10 7.25 11.66 18.48
N ASP A 11 7.28 12.16 19.72
CA ASP A 11 6.29 13.06 20.34
C ASP A 11 6.16 14.42 19.62
N GLU A 12 6.99 14.67 18.60
CA GLU A 12 6.96 15.87 17.77
C GLU A 12 6.41 15.64 16.34
N THR A 13 6.03 14.40 15.97
CA THR A 13 5.51 14.14 14.61
C THR A 13 4.06 14.59 14.49
N LYS A 14 3.86 15.81 13.98
CA LYS A 14 2.54 16.32 13.61
C LYS A 14 2.19 15.92 12.18
N LEU A 15 1.27 14.97 12.02
CA LEU A 15 0.64 14.68 10.73
C LEU A 15 -0.58 15.59 10.55
N ILE A 16 -0.59 16.37 9.47
CA ILE A 16 -1.74 17.19 9.07
C ILE A 16 -2.41 16.47 7.90
N ILE A 17 -3.68 16.08 8.09
CA ILE A 17 -4.50 15.44 7.06
C ILE A 17 -5.63 16.40 6.74
N GLU A 18 -5.64 16.90 5.50
CA GLU A 18 -6.66 17.82 5.01
C GLU A 18 -7.57 17.11 4.02
N PHE A 19 -8.87 17.34 4.13
CA PHE A 19 -9.84 16.85 3.15
C PHE A 19 -9.84 17.77 1.93
N LEU A 20 -9.42 17.23 0.78
CA LEU A 20 -9.34 17.97 -0.48
C LEU A 20 -10.57 17.82 -1.38
N GLY A 21 -11.50 16.91 -1.02
CA GLY A 21 -12.68 16.60 -1.81
C GLY A 21 -12.78 15.11 -2.16
N ASN A 22 -13.84 14.77 -2.89
CA ASN A 22 -14.07 13.42 -3.36
C ASN A 22 -13.31 13.16 -4.67
N LEU A 23 -12.95 11.89 -4.89
CA LEU A 23 -12.39 11.45 -6.15
C LEU A 23 -13.50 10.92 -7.05
N GLU A 24 -13.79 11.66 -8.12
CA GLU A 24 -14.85 11.29 -9.07
C GLU A 24 -14.40 10.15 -10.00
N PRO A 25 -15.30 9.25 -10.44
CA PRO A 25 -14.95 8.13 -11.34
C PRO A 25 -14.34 8.55 -12.69
N SER A 26 -14.63 9.75 -13.16
CA SER A 26 -14.04 10.31 -14.38
C SER A 26 -12.57 10.71 -14.22
N ASP A 27 -12.10 10.85 -12.98
CA ASP A 27 -10.70 11.18 -12.69
C ASP A 27 -9.81 9.96 -12.94
N PRO A 28 -8.74 10.06 -13.75
CA PRO A 28 -7.83 8.95 -14.00
C PRO A 28 -7.20 8.35 -12.73
N ARG A 29 -7.04 9.15 -11.67
CA ARG A 29 -6.52 8.70 -10.37
C ARG A 29 -7.47 7.70 -9.69
N TYR A 30 -8.75 7.73 -10.04
CA TYR A 30 -9.73 6.76 -9.54
C TYR A 30 -9.29 5.34 -9.86
N LEU A 31 -8.84 5.09 -11.11
CA LEU A 31 -8.30 3.79 -11.51
C LEU A 31 -6.98 3.44 -10.83
N PHE A 32 -6.15 4.43 -10.49
CA PHE A 32 -4.88 4.18 -9.80
C PHE A 32 -5.09 3.63 -8.39
N MET A 33 -6.16 4.06 -7.72
CA MET A 33 -6.57 3.48 -6.44
C MET A 33 -6.88 1.99 -6.59
N TYR A 34 -7.68 1.60 -7.58
CA TYR A 34 -7.99 0.18 -7.83
C TYR A 34 -6.75 -0.62 -8.23
N ASN A 35 -5.86 -0.08 -9.06
CA ASN A 35 -4.62 -0.77 -9.39
C ASN A 35 -3.76 -1.04 -8.16
N SER A 36 -3.68 -0.08 -7.23
CA SER A 36 -2.96 -0.24 -5.96
C SER A 36 -3.59 -1.31 -5.08
N LEU A 37 -4.92 -1.33 -4.99
CA LEU A 37 -5.66 -2.35 -4.23
C LEU A 37 -5.47 -3.74 -4.83
N THR A 38 -5.59 -3.88 -6.16
CA THR A 38 -5.34 -5.15 -6.86
C THR A 38 -3.92 -5.64 -6.62
N LYS A 39 -2.92 -4.77 -6.77
CA LYS A 39 -1.52 -5.15 -6.49
C LYS A 39 -1.37 -5.69 -5.07
N ARG A 40 -1.94 -5.00 -4.07
CA ARG A 40 -1.88 -5.44 -2.68
C ARG A 40 -2.56 -6.80 -2.46
N ILE A 41 -3.70 -7.05 -3.12
CA ILE A 41 -4.38 -8.35 -3.06
C ILE A 41 -3.48 -9.45 -3.64
N MET A 42 -2.87 -9.20 -4.81
CA MET A 42 -1.99 -10.18 -5.45
C MET A 42 -0.74 -10.47 -4.61
N GLU A 43 -0.15 -9.46 -3.97
CA GLU A 43 0.94 -9.64 -3.00
C GLU A 43 0.53 -10.52 -1.81
N VAL A 44 -0.69 -10.36 -1.29
CA VAL A 44 -1.22 -11.19 -0.18
C VAL A 44 -1.48 -12.63 -0.63
N LEU A 45 -1.74 -12.84 -1.92
CA LEU A 45 -1.90 -14.16 -2.53
C LEU A 45 -0.56 -14.78 -2.98
N ASP A 46 0.58 -14.18 -2.60
CA ASP A 46 1.94 -14.62 -2.96
C ASP A 46 2.22 -14.65 -4.48
N PHE A 47 1.54 -13.81 -5.27
CA PHE A 47 1.89 -13.61 -6.68
C PHE A 47 3.03 -12.60 -6.83
N GLU A 48 3.99 -12.91 -7.70
CA GLU A 48 5.03 -11.96 -8.08
C GLU A 48 4.49 -10.96 -9.12
N THR A 49 4.76 -9.67 -8.90
CA THR A 49 4.33 -8.60 -9.83
C THR A 49 5.48 -8.14 -10.72
N ILE A 50 5.33 -8.27 -12.04
CA ILE A 50 6.29 -7.72 -13.01
C ILE A 50 5.53 -6.80 -13.98
N GLY A 51 5.81 -5.49 -13.88
CA GLY A 51 5.09 -4.47 -14.65
C GLY A 51 3.61 -4.40 -14.26
N ARG A 52 2.73 -4.91 -15.12
CA ARG A 52 1.27 -4.98 -14.88
C ARG A 52 0.74 -6.42 -14.84
N ASN A 53 1.64 -7.40 -14.87
CA ASN A 53 1.31 -8.81 -14.87
C ASN A 53 1.63 -9.41 -13.49
N TYR A 54 0.88 -10.44 -13.14
CA TYR A 54 1.03 -11.19 -11.90
C TYR A 54 1.33 -12.65 -12.23
N TYR A 55 2.34 -13.21 -11.59
CA TYR A 55 2.83 -14.56 -11.85
C TYR A 55 2.74 -15.39 -10.57
N ASP A 56 2.18 -16.59 -10.68
CA ASP A 56 2.17 -17.56 -9.60
C ASP A 56 3.56 -18.22 -9.54
N VAL A 57 4.27 -18.00 -8.44
CA VAL A 57 5.60 -18.57 -8.21
C VAL A 57 5.56 -19.84 -7.36
N SER A 58 4.40 -20.18 -6.80
CA SER A 58 4.21 -21.36 -5.93
C SER A 58 4.24 -22.70 -6.68
N SER A 59 4.07 -22.66 -8.01
CA SER A 59 4.13 -23.82 -8.89
C SER A 59 5.52 -24.16 -9.45
N SER A 60 6.58 -23.57 -8.89
CA SER A 60 7.98 -23.71 -9.35
C SER A 60 8.78 -24.74 -8.55
#